data_AF-A0A7D9H6Z6-F1
#
_entry.id   AF-A0A7D9H6Z6-F1
#
_cell.length_a   1.000
_cell.length_b   1.000
_cell.length_c   1.000
_cell.angle_alpha   90.00
_cell.angle_beta   90.00
_cell.angle_gamma   90.00
#
_symmetry.space_group_name_H-M   'P 1'
#
loop_
_entity.id
_entity.type
_entity.pdbx_description
1 polymer ?
#
loop_
_entity_poly.entity_id
_entity_poly.type
_entity_poly.pdbx_seq_one_letter_code
_entity_poly.pdbx_strand_id
1 'polypeptide(L)'
;MPSLLEAIEQKYGISVAIFVPCKSPRMIVPSLLVLNDCDIATAGEKEALVAKCACVEELDLAKNKLNDWPEVFGILQQMPRLKFVNLSFNPLSTPLWQQLQNLVLNSTYIDWESVQQILDHLPGLEELHLSLNDYNNVNLCKIDYKKKHKHGGIRKLHFTGNPVNNWKEVCKLGYAFPKLESLVLAECPIESLDVNRNYERSESECESESPHDGFRMLKFLNLNSTRISTWDDIEKLAKFPTLHCVRIQGCPLWESNEYTEHERRQLLIARLPNVEILNGGGVIGADEREDAERAFIRYYMEKPESDRPERYSELVSIHGKLDPLVHIDLRPEKRVKVTFTCGSNREVRSVDVYRTVSDLKTKLEGFAGFSAAKMKLYYVDQDMDSPEEMKYPQKQLYSYNIRSGDEIIVDCK
;
A
#
# COMPACT_ATOMS: atom_id res chain seq x y z
N MET A 1 -9.85 -4.53 -43.40
CA MET A 1 -8.99 -4.52 -42.20
C MET A 1 -7.58 -4.75 -42.71
N PRO A 2 -6.60 -3.89 -42.35
CA PRO A 2 -5.22 -4.08 -42.79
C PRO A 2 -4.61 -5.34 -42.19
N SER A 3 -3.59 -5.84 -42.88
CA SER A 3 -2.61 -6.76 -42.31
C SER A 3 -1.61 -6.05 -41.41
N LEU A 4 -0.93 -6.81 -40.55
CA LEU A 4 0.18 -6.33 -39.74
C LEU A 4 1.29 -5.75 -40.62
N LEU A 5 1.59 -6.39 -41.76
CA LEU A 5 2.57 -5.90 -42.72
C LEU A 5 2.20 -4.50 -43.25
N GLU A 6 0.95 -4.30 -43.69
CA GLU A 6 0.47 -2.99 -44.14
C GLU A 6 0.50 -1.94 -43.02
N ALA A 7 0.11 -2.31 -41.79
CA ALA A 7 0.18 -1.41 -40.63
C ALA A 7 1.62 -1.06 -40.24
N ILE A 8 2.57 -2.00 -40.35
CA ILE A 8 4.01 -1.74 -40.20
C ILE A 8 4.50 -0.78 -41.28
N GLU A 9 4.11 -0.95 -42.54
CA GLU A 9 4.54 -0.07 -43.63
C GLU A 9 3.92 1.33 -43.53
N GLN A 10 2.65 1.43 -43.12
CA GLN A 10 1.99 2.71 -42.86
C GLN A 10 2.66 3.47 -41.69
N LYS A 11 3.07 2.77 -40.63
CA LYS A 11 3.61 3.40 -39.41
C LYS A 11 5.13 3.60 -39.41
N TYR A 12 5.87 2.73 -40.07
CA TYR A 12 7.35 2.69 -40.05
C TYR A 12 8.00 2.69 -41.45
N GLY A 13 7.23 2.49 -42.53
CA GLY A 13 7.73 2.48 -43.91
C GLY A 13 7.88 3.87 -44.54
N ILE A 14 7.35 4.93 -43.92
CA ILE A 14 7.44 6.30 -44.45
C ILE A 14 8.88 6.81 -44.34
N SER A 15 9.63 6.68 -45.44
CA SER A 15 10.82 7.50 -45.68
C SER A 15 10.38 8.94 -45.94
N VAL A 16 10.37 9.77 -44.89
CA VAL A 16 10.07 11.20 -45.02
C VAL A 16 11.21 11.84 -45.82
N ALA A 17 10.92 12.21 -47.07
CA ALA A 17 11.90 12.72 -48.03
C ALA A 17 12.34 14.18 -47.77
N ILE A 18 12.79 14.47 -46.55
CA ILE A 18 13.70 15.59 -46.30
C ILE A 18 15.09 15.13 -46.73
N PHE A 19 15.80 15.95 -47.52
CA PHE A 19 17.06 15.55 -48.16
C PHE A 19 18.22 15.44 -47.14
N VAL A 20 18.31 14.28 -46.50
CA VAL A 20 19.39 13.88 -45.57
C VAL A 20 20.25 12.81 -46.27
N PRO A 21 21.60 12.89 -46.24
CA PRO A 21 22.46 11.94 -46.94
C PRO A 21 22.18 10.48 -46.55
N CYS A 22 22.13 9.60 -47.56
CA CYS A 22 21.63 8.24 -47.46
C CYS A 22 22.15 7.44 -46.25
N LYS A 23 21.31 7.31 -45.23
CA LYS A 23 21.13 6.01 -44.56
C LYS A 23 19.99 5.31 -45.27
N SER A 24 20.21 4.07 -45.71
CA SER A 24 19.18 3.25 -46.36
C SER A 24 17.91 3.22 -45.50
N PRO A 25 16.71 3.17 -46.10
CA PRO A 25 15.48 2.96 -45.34
C PRO A 25 15.66 1.71 -44.46
N ARG A 26 15.27 1.81 -43.19
CA ARG A 26 15.51 0.75 -42.20
C ARG A 26 14.75 -0.51 -42.65
N MET A 27 15.47 -1.48 -43.21
CA MET A 27 14.88 -2.74 -43.66
C MET A 27 14.38 -3.60 -42.48
N ILE A 28 14.84 -3.30 -41.27
CA ILE A 28 14.49 -3.96 -40.01
C ILE A 28 13.83 -2.93 -39.09
N VAL A 29 12.69 -3.29 -38.50
CA VAL A 29 11.92 -2.44 -37.58
C VAL A 29 12.54 -2.43 -36.17
N PRO A 30 12.12 -1.54 -35.24
CA PRO A 30 12.63 -1.54 -33.86
C PRO A 30 12.32 -2.85 -33.13
N SER A 31 13.08 -3.17 -32.07
CA SER A 31 12.86 -4.37 -31.25
C SER A 31 11.55 -4.35 -30.47
N LEU A 32 10.97 -3.16 -30.24
CA LEU A 32 9.63 -2.94 -29.74
C LEU A 32 8.73 -2.43 -30.87
N LEU A 33 7.69 -3.18 -31.21
CA LEU A 33 6.59 -2.75 -32.08
C LEU A 33 5.35 -2.42 -31.25
N VAL A 34 4.72 -1.28 -31.51
CA VAL A 34 3.45 -0.89 -30.88
C VAL A 34 2.47 -0.51 -31.97
N LEU A 35 1.46 -1.36 -32.21
CA LEU A 35 0.54 -1.29 -33.35
C LEU A 35 -0.92 -1.41 -32.87
N ASN A 36 -1.21 -0.75 -31.77
CA ASN A 36 -2.49 -0.78 -31.08
C ASN A 36 -3.56 0.01 -31.85
N ASP A 37 -4.82 -0.43 -31.78
CA ASP A 37 -5.98 0.26 -32.38
C ASP A 37 -5.83 0.53 -33.91
N CYS A 38 -5.11 -0.36 -34.61
CA CYS A 38 -4.78 -0.22 -36.04
C CYS A 38 -5.71 -1.05 -36.96
N ASP A 39 -6.84 -1.53 -36.43
CA ASP A 39 -7.78 -2.45 -37.09
C ASP A 39 -7.16 -3.72 -37.72
N ILE A 40 -5.99 -4.16 -37.22
CA ILE A 40 -5.24 -5.31 -37.77
C ILE A 40 -6.05 -6.59 -37.61
N ALA A 41 -6.25 -7.33 -38.71
CA ALA A 41 -6.95 -8.62 -38.69
C ALA A 41 -6.11 -9.78 -39.23
N THR A 42 -5.04 -9.51 -39.97
CA THR A 42 -4.18 -10.52 -40.59
C THR A 42 -2.70 -10.21 -40.42
N ALA A 43 -1.82 -11.18 -40.71
CA ALA A 43 -0.38 -11.02 -40.72
C ALA A 43 0.11 -10.27 -41.97
N GLY A 44 -0.33 -10.73 -43.15
CA GLY A 44 0.23 -10.30 -44.44
C GLY A 44 1.31 -11.26 -44.96
N GLU A 45 2.17 -10.79 -45.87
CA GLU A 45 3.19 -11.64 -46.51
C GLU A 45 4.25 -12.12 -45.50
N LYS A 46 4.40 -13.45 -45.40
CA LYS A 46 5.26 -14.12 -44.42
C LYS A 46 6.74 -13.77 -44.59
N GLU A 47 7.25 -13.83 -45.81
CA GLU A 47 8.65 -13.61 -46.14
C GLU A 47 9.06 -12.15 -45.85
N ALA A 48 8.19 -11.19 -46.20
CA ALA A 48 8.37 -9.77 -45.88
C ALA A 48 8.30 -9.51 -44.36
N LEU A 49 7.40 -10.18 -43.63
CA LEU A 49 7.34 -10.11 -42.17
C LEU A 49 8.63 -10.62 -41.52
N VAL A 50 9.14 -11.78 -41.92
CA VAL A 50 10.43 -12.32 -41.41
C VAL A 50 11.56 -11.34 -41.66
N ALA A 51 11.69 -10.83 -42.89
CA ALA A 51 12.76 -9.91 -43.27
C ALA A 51 12.74 -8.60 -42.45
N LYS A 52 11.55 -8.07 -42.16
CA LYS A 52 11.38 -6.83 -41.37
C LYS A 52 11.50 -7.06 -39.87
N CYS A 53 11.01 -8.19 -39.35
CA CYS A 53 10.71 -8.39 -37.92
C CYS A 53 11.58 -9.42 -37.19
N ALA A 54 12.60 -10.02 -37.84
CA ALA A 54 13.50 -11.01 -37.22
C ALA A 54 14.26 -10.54 -35.95
N CYS A 55 14.21 -9.24 -35.61
CA CYS A 55 14.82 -8.64 -34.42
C CYS A 55 13.81 -8.07 -33.41
N VAL A 56 12.50 -8.33 -33.58
CA VAL A 56 11.47 -7.91 -32.63
C VAL A 56 11.50 -8.82 -31.40
N GLU A 57 11.53 -8.20 -30.21
CA GLU A 57 11.51 -8.86 -28.90
C GLU A 57 10.23 -8.55 -28.11
N GLU A 58 9.58 -7.42 -28.39
CA GLU A 58 8.34 -6.98 -27.76
C GLU A 58 7.33 -6.52 -28.83
N LEU A 59 6.09 -7.01 -28.74
CA LEU A 59 5.01 -6.67 -29.68
C LEU A 59 3.71 -6.34 -28.95
N ASP A 60 3.26 -5.10 -29.07
CA ASP A 60 1.94 -4.66 -28.62
C ASP A 60 0.98 -4.57 -29.81
N LEU A 61 -0.10 -5.35 -29.74
CA LEU A 61 -1.19 -5.44 -30.71
C LEU A 61 -2.55 -5.24 -30.02
N ALA A 62 -2.59 -4.54 -28.89
CA ALA A 62 -3.84 -4.31 -28.17
C ALA A 62 -4.91 -3.62 -29.02
N LYS A 63 -6.19 -3.99 -28.82
CA LYS A 63 -7.37 -3.38 -29.47
C LYS A 63 -7.42 -3.51 -31.00
N ASN A 64 -6.85 -4.58 -31.55
CA ASN A 64 -6.99 -4.94 -32.96
C ASN A 64 -8.18 -5.90 -33.18
N LYS A 65 -8.25 -6.57 -34.34
CA LYS A 65 -9.37 -7.45 -34.75
C LYS A 65 -8.95 -8.92 -34.91
N LEU A 66 -7.81 -9.30 -34.33
CA LEU A 66 -7.30 -10.67 -34.39
C LEU A 66 -8.28 -11.60 -33.64
N ASN A 67 -8.88 -12.55 -34.36
CA ASN A 67 -9.90 -13.45 -33.82
C ASN A 67 -9.51 -14.93 -33.86
N ASP A 68 -8.61 -15.31 -34.75
CA ASP A 68 -8.21 -16.69 -35.04
C ASP A 68 -6.71 -16.84 -34.77
N TRP A 69 -6.28 -17.77 -33.89
CA TRP A 69 -4.85 -17.89 -33.59
C TRP A 69 -3.99 -18.39 -34.75
N PRO A 70 -4.40 -19.25 -35.71
CA PRO A 70 -3.65 -19.50 -36.96
C PRO A 70 -3.11 -18.25 -37.64
N GLU A 71 -3.90 -17.17 -37.66
CA GLU A 71 -3.46 -15.89 -38.21
C GLU A 71 -2.45 -15.17 -37.30
N VAL A 72 -2.60 -15.27 -35.97
CA VAL A 72 -1.57 -14.83 -35.02
C VAL A 72 -0.30 -15.70 -35.14
N PHE A 73 -0.39 -17.00 -35.45
CA PHE A 73 0.73 -17.88 -35.81
C PHE A 73 1.42 -17.42 -37.09
N GLY A 74 0.67 -16.81 -38.01
CA GLY A 74 1.17 -16.01 -39.12
C GLY A 74 1.96 -14.74 -38.74
N ILE A 75 1.94 -14.32 -37.46
CA ILE A 75 2.66 -13.14 -36.95
C ILE A 75 3.91 -13.52 -36.14
N LEU A 76 3.78 -14.24 -35.01
CA LEU A 76 4.94 -14.46 -34.10
C LEU A 76 5.85 -15.63 -34.51
N GLN A 77 5.48 -16.52 -35.45
CA GLN A 77 6.47 -17.47 -36.03
C GLN A 77 7.59 -16.74 -36.79
N GLN A 78 7.31 -15.53 -37.24
CA GLN A 78 8.15 -14.65 -38.04
C GLN A 78 9.02 -13.73 -37.15
N MET A 79 8.83 -13.79 -35.83
CA MET A 79 9.55 -13.01 -34.81
C MET A 79 10.28 -13.96 -33.82
N PRO A 80 11.34 -14.67 -34.26
CA PRO A 80 12.02 -15.74 -33.50
C PRO A 80 12.83 -15.26 -32.27
N ARG A 81 12.57 -14.04 -31.79
CA ARG A 81 13.16 -13.45 -30.58
C ARG A 81 12.12 -12.86 -29.62
N LEU A 82 10.83 -13.04 -29.91
CA LEU A 82 9.75 -12.43 -29.16
C LEU A 82 9.62 -13.01 -27.74
N LYS A 83 9.69 -12.15 -26.73
CA LYS A 83 9.63 -12.47 -25.29
C LYS A 83 8.34 -11.97 -24.63
N PHE A 84 7.73 -10.95 -25.23
CA PHE A 84 6.52 -10.29 -24.76
C PHE A 84 5.54 -10.08 -25.92
N VAL A 85 4.29 -10.47 -25.72
CA VAL A 85 3.19 -10.08 -26.61
C VAL A 85 2.00 -9.57 -25.79
N ASN A 86 1.45 -8.43 -26.20
CA ASN A 86 0.19 -7.91 -25.68
C ASN A 86 -0.92 -8.07 -26.72
N LEU A 87 -1.90 -8.91 -26.40
CA LEU A 87 -3.06 -9.22 -27.25
C LEU A 87 -4.37 -8.71 -26.62
N SER A 88 -4.30 -7.91 -25.55
CA SER A 88 -5.47 -7.36 -24.84
C SER A 88 -6.48 -6.71 -25.79
N PHE A 89 -7.78 -6.84 -25.49
CA PHE A 89 -8.87 -6.33 -26.33
C PHE A 89 -8.92 -6.89 -27.78
N ASN A 90 -8.42 -8.12 -28.02
CA ASN A 90 -8.63 -8.88 -29.27
C ASN A 90 -9.56 -10.10 -29.04
N PRO A 91 -10.50 -10.41 -29.94
CA PRO A 91 -11.52 -11.46 -29.77
C PRO A 91 -11.06 -12.89 -30.16
N LEU A 92 -10.01 -13.41 -29.51
CA LEU A 92 -9.22 -14.60 -29.95
C LEU A 92 -9.76 -16.01 -29.56
N SER A 93 -9.49 -17.04 -30.40
CA SER A 93 -9.76 -18.48 -30.14
C SER A 93 -8.66 -19.48 -30.65
N THR A 94 -8.14 -20.34 -29.74
CA THR A 94 -6.87 -21.18 -29.62
C THR A 94 -6.16 -21.85 -30.86
N PRO A 95 -4.99 -22.60 -30.79
CA PRO A 95 -3.67 -22.54 -30.05
C PRO A 95 -2.34 -22.92 -30.85
N LEU A 96 -1.01 -22.74 -30.53
CA LEU A 96 -0.12 -21.91 -29.63
C LEU A 96 1.44 -22.00 -29.96
N TRP A 97 2.36 -21.24 -29.31
CA TRP A 97 3.87 -21.34 -29.45
C TRP A 97 4.69 -21.59 -28.16
N GLN A 98 5.67 -22.50 -28.22
CA GLN A 98 6.45 -22.98 -27.06
C GLN A 98 7.50 -22.04 -26.42
N GLN A 99 7.70 -20.79 -26.84
CA GLN A 99 8.83 -19.93 -26.37
C GLN A 99 8.45 -18.67 -25.57
N LEU A 100 7.17 -18.36 -25.42
CA LEU A 100 6.73 -17.10 -24.81
C LEU A 100 6.90 -17.08 -23.28
N GLN A 101 7.53 -16.04 -22.73
CA GLN A 101 7.73 -15.86 -21.28
C GLN A 101 6.71 -14.93 -20.61
N ASN A 102 6.18 -13.94 -21.34
CA ASN A 102 5.26 -12.93 -20.82
C ASN A 102 4.06 -12.79 -21.76
N LEU A 103 2.83 -12.97 -21.24
CA LEU A 103 1.59 -12.98 -22.03
C LEU A 103 0.52 -12.09 -21.39
N VAL A 104 0.01 -11.13 -22.15
CA VAL A 104 -1.06 -10.21 -21.70
C VAL A 104 -2.36 -10.44 -22.48
N LEU A 105 -3.39 -10.88 -21.76
CA LEU A 105 -4.73 -11.24 -22.26
C LEU A 105 -5.84 -10.49 -21.52
N ASN A 106 -5.57 -9.24 -21.10
CA ASN A 106 -6.53 -8.45 -20.33
C ASN A 106 -7.72 -8.03 -21.21
N SER A 107 -8.93 -8.08 -20.65
CA SER A 107 -10.17 -7.73 -21.36
C SER A 107 -10.30 -8.40 -22.74
N THR A 108 -10.05 -9.71 -22.76
CA THR A 108 -10.24 -10.59 -23.93
C THR A 108 -11.46 -11.52 -23.77
N TYR A 109 -12.00 -11.66 -22.55
CA TYR A 109 -13.08 -12.60 -22.20
C TYR A 109 -12.75 -14.08 -22.51
N ILE A 110 -11.46 -14.42 -22.60
CA ILE A 110 -10.99 -15.78 -22.88
C ILE A 110 -11.41 -16.77 -21.78
N ASP A 111 -12.00 -17.91 -22.15
CA ASP A 111 -12.48 -18.89 -21.17
C ASP A 111 -11.36 -19.74 -20.53
N TRP A 112 -11.68 -20.41 -19.42
CA TRP A 112 -10.72 -21.24 -18.68
C TRP A 112 -10.20 -22.47 -19.44
N GLU A 113 -10.95 -22.99 -20.41
CA GLU A 113 -10.51 -24.12 -21.24
C GLU A 113 -9.45 -23.68 -22.26
N SER A 114 -9.64 -22.48 -22.81
CA SER A 114 -8.68 -21.78 -23.65
C SER A 114 -7.44 -21.36 -22.84
N VAL A 115 -7.59 -20.85 -21.62
CA VAL A 115 -6.46 -20.58 -20.71
C VAL A 115 -5.70 -21.86 -20.34
N GLN A 116 -6.38 -22.99 -20.13
CA GLN A 116 -5.70 -24.26 -19.87
C GLN A 116 -4.91 -24.73 -21.10
N GLN A 117 -5.47 -24.63 -22.31
CA GLN A 117 -4.74 -24.89 -23.56
C GLN A 117 -3.52 -23.96 -23.70
N ILE A 118 -3.64 -22.69 -23.28
CA ILE A 118 -2.53 -21.72 -23.17
C ILE A 118 -1.42 -22.26 -22.26
N LEU A 119 -1.74 -22.69 -21.05
CA LEU A 119 -0.73 -23.21 -20.12
C LEU A 119 -0.10 -24.53 -20.61
N ASP A 120 -0.87 -25.41 -21.26
CA ASP A 120 -0.38 -26.71 -21.73
C ASP A 120 0.65 -26.61 -22.89
N HIS A 121 0.63 -25.52 -23.67
CA HIS A 121 1.58 -25.30 -24.78
C HIS A 121 2.66 -24.25 -24.50
N LEU A 122 2.60 -23.53 -23.37
CA LEU A 122 3.54 -22.47 -22.98
C LEU A 122 4.39 -22.83 -21.74
N PRO A 123 5.12 -23.97 -21.69
CA PRO A 123 5.80 -24.44 -20.46
C PRO A 123 6.87 -23.49 -19.90
N GLY A 124 7.33 -22.51 -20.69
CA GLY A 124 8.26 -21.45 -20.30
C GLY A 124 7.61 -20.14 -19.84
N LEU A 125 6.28 -20.06 -19.72
CA LEU A 125 5.58 -18.85 -19.34
C LEU A 125 5.79 -18.52 -17.85
N GLU A 126 6.34 -17.34 -17.57
CA GLU A 126 6.66 -16.85 -16.21
C GLU A 126 5.69 -15.77 -15.72
N GLU A 127 5.15 -14.95 -16.62
CA GLU A 127 4.24 -13.84 -16.32
C GLU A 127 2.99 -13.89 -17.19
N LEU A 128 1.82 -13.90 -16.54
CA LEU A 128 0.51 -13.99 -17.19
C LEU A 128 -0.43 -12.90 -16.66
N HIS A 129 -1.10 -12.19 -17.57
CA HIS A 129 -2.12 -11.20 -17.23
C HIS A 129 -3.49 -11.63 -17.77
N LEU A 130 -4.44 -11.75 -16.85
CA LEU A 130 -5.81 -12.26 -16.99
C LEU A 130 -6.81 -11.33 -16.29
N SER A 131 -6.54 -10.03 -16.31
CA SER A 131 -7.34 -9.00 -15.65
C SER A 131 -8.54 -8.59 -16.51
N LEU A 132 -9.64 -8.15 -15.89
CA LEU A 132 -10.85 -7.64 -16.57
C LEU A 132 -11.50 -8.65 -17.55
N ASN A 133 -11.46 -9.95 -17.23
CA ASN A 133 -11.99 -11.05 -18.07
C ASN A 133 -13.28 -11.68 -17.50
N ASP A 134 -13.93 -11.03 -16.53
CA ASP A 134 -15.19 -11.44 -15.90
C ASP A 134 -15.15 -12.78 -15.13
N TYR A 135 -13.97 -13.21 -14.68
CA TYR A 135 -13.83 -14.45 -13.90
C TYR A 135 -14.40 -14.32 -12.48
N ASN A 136 -15.57 -14.92 -12.24
CA ASN A 136 -16.14 -15.11 -10.90
C ASN A 136 -15.59 -16.35 -10.17
N ASN A 137 -15.00 -17.30 -10.91
CA ASN A 137 -14.46 -18.57 -10.43
C ASN A 137 -13.14 -18.92 -11.16
N VAL A 138 -12.47 -19.99 -10.72
CA VAL A 138 -11.22 -20.49 -11.31
C VAL A 138 -11.36 -21.96 -11.69
N ASN A 139 -11.37 -22.25 -12.99
CA ASN A 139 -11.66 -23.59 -13.54
C ASN A 139 -10.48 -24.22 -14.33
N LEU A 140 -9.25 -24.02 -13.85
CA LEU A 140 -8.01 -24.63 -14.40
C LEU A 140 -7.92 -26.17 -14.22
N CYS A 141 -8.88 -26.80 -13.55
CA CYS A 141 -8.90 -28.25 -13.34
C CYS A 141 -10.33 -28.79 -13.33
N LYS A 142 -10.65 -29.69 -14.28
CA LYS A 142 -11.95 -30.41 -14.31
C LYS A 142 -12.01 -31.58 -13.31
N ILE A 143 -10.89 -31.97 -12.69
CA ILE A 143 -10.78 -33.04 -11.67
C ILE A 143 -9.67 -32.66 -10.66
N ASP A 144 -9.97 -32.73 -9.36
CA ASP A 144 -9.06 -32.54 -8.20
C ASP A 144 -7.92 -31.51 -8.40
N TYR A 145 -8.28 -30.24 -8.20
CA TYR A 145 -7.40 -29.09 -8.36
C TYR A 145 -6.15 -29.10 -7.46
N LYS A 146 -6.10 -29.91 -6.39
CA LYS A 146 -4.90 -30.04 -5.54
C LYS A 146 -3.87 -31.00 -6.16
N LYS A 147 -4.31 -31.97 -6.96
CA LYS A 147 -3.49 -33.12 -7.41
C LYS A 147 -3.11 -33.12 -8.90
N LYS A 148 -3.78 -32.36 -9.78
CA LYS A 148 -3.48 -32.30 -11.23
C LYS A 148 -3.19 -30.88 -11.75
N HIS A 149 -2.74 -30.80 -13.03
CA HIS A 149 -2.42 -29.61 -13.83
C HIS A 149 -1.71 -28.49 -13.06
N LYS A 150 -0.39 -28.61 -12.90
CA LYS A 150 0.47 -27.61 -12.26
C LYS A 150 1.44 -27.03 -13.27
N HIS A 151 1.27 -25.76 -13.62
CA HIS A 151 2.15 -25.08 -14.57
C HIS A 151 3.44 -24.64 -13.87
N GLY A 152 4.54 -25.34 -14.16
CA GLY A 152 5.82 -25.19 -13.45
C GLY A 152 6.62 -23.92 -13.74
N GLY A 153 6.16 -23.06 -14.67
CA GLY A 153 6.83 -21.82 -15.05
C GLY A 153 6.33 -20.55 -14.33
N ILE A 154 5.04 -20.45 -14.02
CA ILE A 154 4.42 -19.17 -13.63
C ILE A 154 4.95 -18.69 -12.27
N ARG A 155 5.45 -17.44 -12.28
CA ARG A 155 6.00 -16.71 -11.13
C ARG A 155 5.17 -15.47 -10.79
N LYS A 156 4.46 -14.89 -11.76
CA LYS A 156 3.64 -13.68 -11.60
C LYS A 156 2.27 -13.85 -12.27
N LEU A 157 1.21 -13.43 -11.59
CA LEU A 157 -0.15 -13.44 -12.12
C LEU A 157 -0.87 -12.11 -11.83
N HIS A 158 -1.33 -11.46 -12.89
CA HIS A 158 -2.19 -10.27 -12.80
C HIS A 158 -3.64 -10.65 -13.08
N PHE A 159 -4.52 -10.45 -12.10
CA PHE A 159 -5.90 -10.94 -12.10
C PHE A 159 -6.90 -9.84 -11.68
N THR A 160 -6.55 -8.57 -11.94
CA THR A 160 -7.22 -7.37 -11.43
C THR A 160 -8.62 -7.17 -12.02
N GLY A 161 -9.56 -6.66 -11.23
CA GLY A 161 -10.91 -6.30 -11.67
C GLY A 161 -11.75 -7.48 -12.16
N ASN A 162 -11.46 -8.70 -11.73
CA ASN A 162 -12.31 -9.87 -11.96
C ASN A 162 -13.30 -10.01 -10.79
N PRO A 163 -14.57 -10.41 -11.02
CA PRO A 163 -15.62 -10.50 -9.99
C PRO A 163 -15.46 -11.66 -8.98
N VAL A 164 -14.26 -12.24 -8.83
CA VAL A 164 -13.98 -13.28 -7.84
C VAL A 164 -14.08 -12.72 -6.41
N ASN A 165 -14.96 -13.31 -5.60
CA ASN A 165 -15.27 -12.85 -4.24
C ASN A 165 -14.83 -13.83 -3.12
N ASN A 166 -14.51 -15.07 -3.47
CA ASN A 166 -14.21 -16.15 -2.53
C ASN A 166 -12.73 -16.56 -2.59
N TRP A 167 -12.04 -16.56 -1.46
CA TRP A 167 -10.62 -16.95 -1.39
C TRP A 167 -10.37 -18.43 -1.75
N LYS A 168 -11.36 -19.32 -1.61
CA LYS A 168 -11.24 -20.72 -2.05
C LYS A 168 -11.08 -20.85 -3.57
N GLU A 169 -11.68 -19.95 -4.35
CA GLU A 169 -11.43 -19.85 -5.80
C GLU A 169 -10.02 -19.31 -6.09
N VAL A 170 -9.61 -18.26 -5.37
CA VAL A 170 -8.25 -17.71 -5.47
C VAL A 170 -7.19 -18.77 -5.16
N CYS A 171 -7.39 -19.61 -4.14
CA CYS A 171 -6.48 -20.70 -3.77
C CYS A 171 -6.18 -21.66 -4.92
N LYS A 172 -7.15 -21.91 -5.84
CA LYS A 172 -6.94 -22.77 -7.01
C LYS A 172 -5.81 -22.24 -7.91
N LEU A 173 -5.62 -20.92 -7.98
CA LEU A 173 -4.50 -20.30 -8.71
C LEU A 173 -3.15 -20.69 -8.08
N GLY A 174 -3.05 -20.71 -6.75
CA GLY A 174 -1.84 -21.18 -6.06
C GLY A 174 -1.54 -22.66 -6.31
N TYR A 175 -2.56 -23.51 -6.26
CA TYR A 175 -2.39 -24.94 -6.55
C TYR A 175 -1.99 -25.22 -8.02
N ALA A 176 -2.52 -24.44 -8.97
CA ALA A 176 -2.12 -24.49 -10.38
C ALA A 176 -0.73 -23.89 -10.65
N PHE A 177 -0.32 -22.88 -9.87
CA PHE A 177 0.94 -22.14 -10.02
C PHE A 177 1.81 -22.25 -8.76
N PRO A 178 2.38 -23.43 -8.44
CA PRO A 178 3.07 -23.67 -7.17
C PRO A 178 4.39 -22.89 -6.97
N LYS A 179 4.84 -22.12 -7.97
CA LYS A 179 5.99 -21.20 -7.90
C LYS A 179 5.59 -19.72 -7.94
N LEU A 180 4.30 -19.41 -7.79
CA LEU A 180 3.80 -18.03 -7.84
C LEU A 180 4.41 -17.19 -6.72
N GLU A 181 5.18 -16.16 -7.09
CA GLU A 181 5.79 -15.20 -6.18
C GLU A 181 5.02 -13.87 -6.11
N SER A 182 4.26 -13.52 -7.15
CA SER A 182 3.51 -12.26 -7.22
C SER A 182 2.08 -12.48 -7.70
N LEU A 183 1.11 -12.00 -6.92
CA LEU A 183 -0.33 -12.10 -7.22
C LEU A 183 -1.01 -10.74 -7.09
N VAL A 184 -1.70 -10.30 -8.16
CA VAL A 184 -2.41 -9.02 -8.21
C VAL A 184 -3.91 -9.23 -8.33
N LEU A 185 -4.62 -9.09 -7.20
CA LEU A 185 -6.08 -9.24 -7.04
C LEU A 185 -6.73 -7.88 -6.71
N ALA A 186 -6.16 -6.80 -7.24
CA ALA A 186 -6.74 -5.48 -7.03
C ALA A 186 -8.14 -5.40 -7.67
N GLU A 187 -9.04 -4.64 -7.07
CA GLU A 187 -10.42 -4.42 -7.54
C GLU A 187 -11.26 -5.72 -7.66
N CYS A 188 -10.81 -6.84 -7.11
CA CYS A 188 -11.61 -8.06 -6.95
C CYS A 188 -12.49 -7.96 -5.69
N PRO A 189 -13.78 -8.33 -5.72
CA PRO A 189 -14.72 -8.17 -4.60
C PRO A 189 -14.54 -9.22 -3.48
N ILE A 190 -13.29 -9.49 -3.08
CA ILE A 190 -12.92 -10.48 -2.05
C ILE A 190 -13.31 -9.96 -0.66
N GLU A 191 -14.23 -10.65 0.02
CA GLU A 191 -14.84 -10.23 1.29
C GLU A 191 -14.22 -10.85 2.55
N SER A 192 -13.41 -11.91 2.40
CA SER A 192 -12.63 -12.52 3.48
C SER A 192 -11.59 -13.47 2.91
N LEU A 193 -10.56 -13.75 3.72
CA LEU A 193 -9.51 -14.73 3.48
C LEU A 193 -9.83 -16.12 4.09
N ASP A 194 -11.01 -16.33 4.68
CA ASP A 194 -11.45 -17.67 5.13
C ASP A 194 -11.98 -18.53 3.96
N VAL A 195 -11.37 -19.70 3.76
CA VAL A 195 -11.77 -20.69 2.75
C VAL A 195 -12.92 -21.60 3.20
N ASN A 196 -13.27 -21.60 4.48
CA ASN A 196 -14.33 -22.42 5.07
C ASN A 196 -15.68 -21.68 5.12
N ARG A 197 -15.66 -20.37 4.84
CA ARG A 197 -16.84 -19.49 4.88
C ARG A 197 -17.89 -19.96 3.86
N ASN A 198 -19.14 -20.08 4.33
CA ASN A 198 -20.33 -20.44 3.55
C ASN A 198 -20.38 -21.88 2.98
N TYR A 199 -19.57 -22.82 3.48
CA TYR A 199 -19.75 -24.26 3.20
C TYR A 199 -20.38 -24.99 4.38
N GLU A 200 -21.43 -25.77 4.12
CA GLU A 200 -21.92 -26.75 5.10
C GLU A 200 -20.84 -27.83 5.30
N ARG A 201 -20.52 -28.14 6.55
CA ARG A 201 -19.54 -29.18 6.89
C ARG A 201 -20.07 -30.56 6.46
N SER A 202 -19.54 -31.07 5.37
CA SER A 202 -19.60 -32.51 5.09
C SER A 202 -18.74 -33.25 6.11
N GLU A 203 -19.30 -34.26 6.79
CA GLU A 203 -18.63 -35.00 7.87
C GLU A 203 -17.37 -35.77 7.42
N SER A 204 -17.10 -35.83 6.11
CA SER A 204 -15.94 -36.51 5.50
C SER A 204 -14.72 -35.64 5.21
N GLU A 205 -14.80 -34.30 5.31
CA GLU A 205 -13.65 -33.41 5.05
C GLU A 205 -12.87 -33.13 6.35
N CYS A 206 -11.91 -34.01 6.66
CA CYS A 206 -11.16 -34.01 7.93
C CYS A 206 -9.86 -33.18 7.94
N GLU A 207 -9.50 -32.53 6.83
CA GLU A 207 -8.38 -31.57 6.75
C GLU A 207 -8.92 -30.14 6.66
N SER A 208 -8.62 -29.29 7.66
CA SER A 208 -8.97 -27.87 7.62
C SER A 208 -8.11 -27.15 6.57
N GLU A 209 -8.71 -26.81 5.43
CA GLU A 209 -8.03 -26.07 4.36
C GLU A 209 -7.54 -24.71 4.87
N SER A 210 -6.29 -24.36 4.55
CA SER A 210 -5.66 -23.09 4.95
C SER A 210 -5.50 -22.14 3.76
N PRO A 211 -5.79 -20.82 3.91
CA PRO A 211 -5.75 -19.87 2.80
C PRO A 211 -4.36 -19.64 2.18
N HIS A 212 -3.29 -20.12 2.83
CA HIS A 212 -1.92 -20.06 2.32
C HIS A 212 -1.42 -21.38 1.71
N ASP A 213 -2.21 -22.46 1.71
CA ASP A 213 -1.73 -23.81 1.33
C ASP A 213 -1.18 -23.88 -0.09
N GLY A 214 -1.87 -23.26 -1.05
CA GLY A 214 -1.42 -23.15 -2.44
C GLY A 214 -0.34 -22.09 -2.67
N PHE A 215 -0.02 -21.25 -1.69
CA PHE A 215 0.78 -20.02 -1.87
C PHE A 215 2.13 -20.07 -1.15
N ARG A 216 2.78 -21.24 -1.15
CA ARG A 216 4.02 -21.51 -0.39
C ARG A 216 5.25 -20.70 -0.82
N MET A 217 5.22 -20.05 -1.99
CA MET A 217 6.30 -19.21 -2.54
C MET A 217 5.89 -17.74 -2.73
N LEU A 218 4.69 -17.34 -2.29
CA LEU A 218 4.15 -16.01 -2.55
C LEU A 218 4.89 -14.95 -1.73
N LYS A 219 5.43 -13.93 -2.43
CA LYS A 219 6.26 -12.84 -1.88
C LYS A 219 5.58 -11.48 -1.97
N PHE A 220 4.78 -11.27 -3.00
CA PHE A 220 4.01 -10.05 -3.24
C PHE A 220 2.53 -10.39 -3.40
N LEU A 221 1.68 -9.70 -2.65
CA LEU A 221 0.22 -9.79 -2.76
C LEU A 221 -0.41 -8.39 -2.79
N ASN A 222 -1.20 -8.11 -3.82
CA ASN A 222 -1.98 -6.88 -3.93
C ASN A 222 -3.48 -7.17 -3.83
N LEU A 223 -4.10 -6.61 -2.78
CA LEU A 223 -5.50 -6.67 -2.38
C LEU A 223 -6.12 -5.26 -2.34
N ASN A 224 -5.53 -4.27 -3.04
CA ASN A 224 -6.11 -2.93 -3.14
C ASN A 224 -7.55 -2.98 -3.68
N SER A 225 -8.45 -2.19 -3.12
CA SER A 225 -9.87 -2.12 -3.51
C SER A 225 -10.62 -3.47 -3.42
N THR A 226 -10.17 -4.37 -2.54
CA THR A 226 -10.94 -5.56 -2.14
C THR A 226 -11.95 -5.21 -1.04
N ARG A 227 -12.87 -6.11 -0.70
CA ARG A 227 -13.94 -5.89 0.29
C ARG A 227 -13.55 -6.32 1.72
N ILE A 228 -12.26 -6.50 2.01
CA ILE A 228 -11.77 -6.90 3.32
C ILE A 228 -12.15 -5.84 4.37
N SER A 229 -12.86 -6.29 5.41
CA SER A 229 -13.49 -5.43 6.44
C SER A 229 -13.11 -5.80 7.88
N THR A 230 -12.28 -6.84 8.08
CA THR A 230 -11.91 -7.36 9.41
C THR A 230 -10.40 -7.41 9.61
N TRP A 231 -9.96 -7.24 10.87
CA TRP A 231 -8.56 -7.48 11.24
C TRP A 231 -8.21 -8.99 11.22
N ASP A 232 -9.18 -9.86 11.50
CA ASP A 232 -9.05 -11.32 11.42
C ASP A 232 -8.60 -11.79 10.04
N ASP A 233 -8.97 -11.08 8.96
CA ASP A 233 -8.52 -11.37 7.61
C ASP A 233 -7.08 -10.89 7.36
N ILE A 234 -6.67 -9.76 7.96
CA ILE A 234 -5.26 -9.33 7.96
C ILE A 234 -4.39 -10.37 8.67
N GLU A 235 -4.83 -10.91 9.80
CA GLU A 235 -4.07 -11.90 10.58
C GLU A 235 -3.95 -13.27 9.87
N LYS A 236 -4.81 -13.57 8.88
CA LYS A 236 -4.61 -14.72 7.97
C LYS A 236 -3.42 -14.52 7.01
N LEU A 237 -3.08 -13.28 6.65
CA LEU A 237 -1.91 -12.97 5.80
C LEU A 237 -0.58 -13.23 6.51
N ALA A 238 -0.53 -13.03 7.84
CA ALA A 238 0.65 -13.34 8.65
C ALA A 238 1.09 -14.81 8.55
N LYS A 239 0.15 -15.71 8.25
CA LYS A 239 0.36 -17.16 8.16
C LYS A 239 0.97 -17.59 6.80
N PHE A 240 1.19 -16.66 5.85
CA PHE A 240 1.89 -16.95 4.59
C PHE A 240 3.42 -16.98 4.81
N PRO A 241 4.13 -18.04 4.40
CA PRO A 241 5.50 -18.32 4.86
C PRO A 241 6.60 -17.44 4.25
N THR A 242 6.32 -16.75 3.14
CA THR A 242 7.29 -15.97 2.36
C THR A 242 6.76 -14.59 1.97
N LEU A 243 5.68 -14.11 2.59
CA LEU A 243 4.98 -12.91 2.14
C LEU A 243 5.67 -11.64 2.67
N HIS A 244 6.55 -11.06 1.86
CA HIS A 244 7.37 -9.89 2.23
C HIS A 244 6.75 -8.55 1.80
N CYS A 245 5.82 -8.52 0.85
CA CYS A 245 5.20 -7.28 0.37
C CYS A 245 3.68 -7.40 0.21
N VAL A 246 2.95 -6.49 0.85
CA VAL A 246 1.48 -6.43 0.81
C VAL A 246 1.03 -5.03 0.39
N ARG A 247 0.06 -4.97 -0.53
CA ARG A 247 -0.73 -3.76 -0.82
C ARG A 247 -2.20 -4.05 -0.49
N ILE A 248 -2.81 -3.22 0.34
CA ILE A 248 -4.18 -3.42 0.84
C ILE A 248 -4.84 -2.08 1.16
N GLN A 249 -4.86 -1.15 0.20
CA GLN A 249 -5.51 0.17 0.31
C GLN A 249 -6.96 0.11 -0.22
N GLY A 250 -7.80 1.10 0.11
CA GLY A 250 -9.16 1.20 -0.47
C GLY A 250 -10.14 0.08 -0.09
N CYS A 251 -9.86 -0.67 0.98
CA CYS A 251 -10.74 -1.69 1.52
C CYS A 251 -11.67 -1.10 2.63
N PRO A 252 -12.88 -1.64 2.85
CA PRO A 252 -13.81 -1.15 3.87
C PRO A 252 -13.25 -1.07 5.30
N LEU A 253 -12.24 -1.90 5.64
CA LEU A 253 -11.51 -1.84 6.91
C LEU A 253 -10.92 -0.43 7.22
N TRP A 254 -10.73 0.43 6.21
CA TRP A 254 -10.18 1.78 6.35
C TRP A 254 -11.23 2.90 6.35
N GLU A 255 -12.51 2.57 6.21
CA GLU A 255 -13.62 3.54 6.28
C GLU A 255 -13.92 3.95 7.74
N SER A 256 -13.44 3.17 8.72
CA SER A 256 -13.53 3.50 10.14
C SER A 256 -12.66 4.70 10.52
N ASN A 257 -13.28 5.76 11.03
CA ASN A 257 -12.61 6.91 11.63
C ASN A 257 -12.04 6.64 13.04
N GLU A 258 -12.01 5.38 13.51
CA GLU A 258 -11.37 4.97 14.78
C GLU A 258 -9.84 5.19 14.77
N TYR A 259 -9.20 5.17 13.59
CA TYR A 259 -7.74 5.17 13.45
C TYR A 259 -7.23 6.25 12.49
N THR A 260 -6.18 6.97 12.87
CA THR A 260 -5.35 7.76 11.94
C THR A 260 -4.54 6.87 10.99
N GLU A 261 -4.00 7.44 9.91
CA GLU A 261 -3.14 6.70 8.97
C GLU A 261 -1.89 6.11 9.63
N HIS A 262 -1.36 6.78 10.66
CA HIS A 262 -0.21 6.30 11.43
C HIS A 262 -0.57 5.05 12.25
N GLU A 263 -1.68 5.09 12.99
CA GLU A 263 -2.15 3.95 13.78
C GLU A 263 -2.54 2.76 12.89
N ARG A 264 -3.21 3.01 11.74
CA ARG A 264 -3.49 1.98 10.73
C ARG A 264 -2.21 1.28 10.26
N ARG A 265 -1.14 2.06 10.01
CA ARG A 265 0.17 1.52 9.62
C ARG A 265 0.82 0.72 10.74
N GLN A 266 0.84 1.21 11.98
CA GLN A 266 1.38 0.47 13.14
C GLN A 266 0.62 -0.85 13.36
N LEU A 267 -0.71 -0.82 13.34
CA LEU A 267 -1.56 -2.00 13.51
C LEU A 267 -1.39 -3.03 12.39
N LEU A 268 -1.06 -2.61 11.16
CA LEU A 268 -0.66 -3.50 10.06
C LEU A 268 0.74 -4.08 10.27
N ILE A 269 1.73 -3.25 10.62
CA ILE A 269 3.13 -3.65 10.81
C ILE A 269 3.28 -4.69 11.93
N ALA A 270 2.59 -4.49 13.06
CA ALA A 270 2.62 -5.39 14.20
C ALA A 270 1.88 -6.73 13.95
N ARG A 271 0.88 -6.74 13.06
CA ARG A 271 0.14 -7.95 12.65
C ARG A 271 0.88 -8.79 11.61
N LEU A 272 1.75 -8.18 10.82
CA LEU A 272 2.35 -8.79 9.63
C LEU A 272 3.88 -8.92 9.79
N PRO A 273 4.37 -9.82 10.66
CA PRO A 273 5.80 -9.94 11.00
C PRO A 273 6.70 -10.15 9.78
N ASN A 274 6.24 -10.95 8.82
CA ASN A 274 7.02 -11.29 7.62
C ASN A 274 7.03 -10.18 6.56
N VAL A 275 6.13 -9.18 6.65
CA VAL A 275 5.95 -8.16 5.61
C VAL A 275 6.92 -7.00 5.82
N GLU A 276 7.90 -6.89 4.93
CA GLU A 276 8.95 -5.86 4.90
C GLU A 276 8.49 -4.57 4.19
N ILE A 277 7.57 -4.67 3.22
CA ILE A 277 7.08 -3.53 2.44
C ILE A 277 5.55 -3.49 2.45
N LEU A 278 4.99 -2.39 2.95
CA LEU A 278 3.55 -2.18 3.06
C LEU A 278 3.09 -1.03 2.13
N ASN A 279 2.04 -1.29 1.35
CA ASN A 279 1.36 -0.32 0.46
C ASN A 279 2.27 0.41 -0.54
N GLY A 280 3.42 -0.20 -0.89
CA GLY A 280 4.39 0.39 -1.82
C GLY A 280 5.24 1.52 -1.22
N GLY A 281 5.24 1.70 0.11
CA GLY A 281 6.17 2.59 0.80
C GLY A 281 7.60 2.03 0.85
N GLY A 282 8.44 2.66 1.67
CA GLY A 282 9.79 2.14 1.97
C GLY A 282 9.78 0.84 2.76
N VAL A 283 10.95 0.20 2.84
CA VAL A 283 11.19 -0.97 3.72
C VAL A 283 10.97 -0.54 5.16
N ILE A 284 10.20 -1.34 5.90
CA ILE A 284 9.91 -1.13 7.32
C ILE A 284 11.18 -1.39 8.13
N GLY A 285 11.66 -0.36 8.83
CA GLY A 285 12.87 -0.43 9.66
C GLY A 285 12.68 -1.30 10.92
N ALA A 286 13.79 -1.69 11.54
CA ALA A 286 13.76 -2.41 12.82
C ALA A 286 13.09 -1.56 13.91
N ASP A 287 13.48 -0.28 14.02
CA ASP A 287 12.92 0.68 14.97
C ASP A 287 11.40 0.87 14.73
N GLU A 288 10.98 1.00 13.47
CA GLU A 288 9.55 1.11 13.10
C GLU A 288 8.76 -0.17 13.44
N ARG A 289 9.39 -1.35 13.31
CA ARG A 289 8.78 -2.63 13.72
C ARG A 289 8.58 -2.66 15.22
N GLU A 290 9.62 -2.35 15.99
CA GLU A 290 9.57 -2.37 17.45
C GLU A 290 8.57 -1.34 17.99
N ASP A 291 8.59 -0.10 17.51
CA ASP A 291 7.62 0.93 17.91
C ASP A 291 6.17 0.51 17.59
N ALA A 292 5.92 -0.05 16.41
CA ALA A 292 4.60 -0.55 16.03
C ALA A 292 4.13 -1.72 16.91
N GLU A 293 5.01 -2.68 17.22
CA GLU A 293 4.69 -3.82 18.07
C GLU A 293 4.47 -3.42 19.54
N ARG A 294 5.27 -2.48 20.05
CA ARG A 294 5.11 -1.92 21.41
C ARG A 294 3.86 -1.03 21.51
N ALA A 295 3.50 -0.32 20.45
CA ALA A 295 2.23 0.39 20.35
C ALA A 295 1.04 -0.58 20.31
N PHE A 296 1.15 -1.70 19.58
CA PHE A 296 0.12 -2.74 19.51
C PHE A 296 -0.16 -3.39 20.87
N ILE A 297 0.89 -3.71 21.65
CA ILE A 297 0.73 -4.18 23.04
C ILE A 297 -0.07 -3.15 23.86
N ARG A 298 0.33 -1.87 23.80
CA ARG A 298 -0.35 -0.80 24.55
C ARG A 298 -1.81 -0.57 24.13
N TYR A 299 -2.11 -0.72 22.84
CA TYR A 299 -3.47 -0.60 22.31
C TYR A 299 -4.40 -1.75 22.78
N TYR A 300 -3.86 -2.94 23.03
CA TYR A 300 -4.63 -4.12 23.45
C TYR A 300 -4.56 -4.44 24.96
N MET A 301 -3.62 -3.85 25.73
CA MET A 301 -3.50 -4.12 27.17
C MET A 301 -4.75 -3.70 27.97
N GLU A 302 -5.40 -2.60 27.57
CA GLU A 302 -6.60 -2.06 28.23
C GLU A 302 -7.90 -2.67 27.68
N LYS A 303 -7.85 -3.38 26.55
CA LYS A 303 -9.03 -4.04 25.96
C LYS A 303 -9.36 -5.36 26.68
N PRO A 304 -10.65 -5.79 26.67
CA PRO A 304 -11.09 -7.10 27.16
C PRO A 304 -10.31 -8.26 26.54
N GLU A 305 -10.20 -9.38 27.24
CA GLU A 305 -9.42 -10.53 26.76
C GLU A 305 -10.04 -11.21 25.52
N SER A 306 -11.36 -11.05 25.33
CA SER A 306 -12.09 -11.44 24.11
C SER A 306 -11.65 -10.68 22.86
N ASP A 307 -11.09 -9.49 23.04
CA ASP A 307 -10.80 -8.53 21.97
C ASP A 307 -9.30 -8.55 21.60
N ARG A 308 -8.49 -9.34 22.32
CA ARG A 308 -7.05 -9.44 22.12
C ARG A 308 -6.73 -10.56 21.12
N PRO A 309 -6.15 -10.25 19.93
CA PRO A 309 -5.79 -11.26 18.95
C PRO A 309 -4.63 -12.14 19.42
N GLU A 310 -4.43 -13.31 18.80
CA GLU A 310 -3.32 -14.26 19.10
C GLU A 310 -1.97 -13.53 19.15
N ARG A 311 -1.75 -12.60 18.20
CA ARG A 311 -0.54 -11.77 18.07
C ARG A 311 -0.22 -10.93 19.31
N TYR A 312 -1.20 -10.53 20.13
CA TYR A 312 -0.92 -9.80 21.37
C TYR A 312 -0.07 -10.63 22.34
N SER A 313 -0.43 -11.91 22.52
CA SER A 313 0.27 -12.82 23.42
C SER A 313 1.68 -13.14 22.91
N GLU A 314 1.85 -13.28 21.59
CA GLU A 314 3.17 -13.40 20.95
C GLU A 314 4.05 -12.18 21.25
N LEU A 315 3.54 -10.97 21.02
CA LEU A 315 4.29 -9.73 21.20
C LEU A 315 4.66 -9.48 22.67
N VAL A 316 3.78 -9.80 23.63
CA VAL A 316 4.10 -9.75 25.06
C VAL A 316 5.18 -10.78 25.44
N SER A 317 5.31 -11.90 24.72
CA SER A 317 6.42 -12.85 24.94
C SER A 317 7.77 -12.36 24.40
N ILE A 318 7.75 -11.46 23.40
CA ILE A 318 8.95 -10.89 22.75
C ILE A 318 9.42 -9.62 23.47
N HIS A 319 8.52 -8.67 23.70
CA HIS A 319 8.81 -7.33 24.24
C HIS A 319 8.64 -7.24 25.77
N GLY A 320 8.13 -8.30 26.39
CA GLY A 320 7.72 -8.31 27.80
C GLY A 320 6.40 -7.59 28.06
N LYS A 321 6.05 -7.44 29.34
CA LYS A 321 4.93 -6.60 29.76
C LYS A 321 5.37 -5.13 29.79
N LEU A 322 4.65 -4.28 29.07
CA LEU A 322 4.90 -2.84 29.03
C LEU A 322 4.05 -2.10 30.05
N ASP A 323 4.61 -1.07 30.66
CA ASP A 323 3.84 -0.12 31.47
C ASP A 323 2.98 0.82 30.59
N PRO A 324 1.83 1.31 31.10
CA PRO A 324 1.04 2.34 30.45
C PRO A 324 1.82 3.64 30.23
N LEU A 325 1.48 4.37 29.16
CA LEU A 325 2.10 5.66 28.87
C LEU A 325 1.59 6.74 29.83
N VAL A 326 2.48 7.32 30.62
CA VAL A 326 2.17 8.47 31.49
C VAL A 326 1.98 9.71 30.61
N HIS A 327 0.80 10.34 30.67
CA HIS A 327 0.54 11.60 29.98
C HIS A 327 1.26 12.77 30.69
N ILE A 328 2.47 13.09 30.25
CA ILE A 328 3.25 14.25 30.74
C ILE A 328 2.96 15.45 29.84
N ASP A 329 2.25 16.45 30.36
CA ASP A 329 2.02 17.72 29.65
C ASP A 329 3.26 18.64 29.79
N LEU A 330 4.11 18.64 28.76
CA LEU A 330 5.34 19.46 28.72
C LEU A 330 5.09 20.91 28.28
N ARG A 331 3.84 21.37 28.18
CA ARG A 331 3.52 22.77 27.82
C ARG A 331 3.85 23.71 29.00
N PRO A 332 4.57 24.83 28.79
CA PRO A 332 4.90 25.78 29.85
C PRO A 332 3.67 26.28 30.63
N GLU A 333 3.80 26.42 31.95
CA GLU A 333 2.72 26.87 32.83
C GLU A 333 2.23 28.27 32.43
N LYS A 334 1.02 28.37 31.87
CA LYS A 334 0.41 29.67 31.54
C LYS A 334 0.01 30.47 32.79
N ARG A 335 -0.16 29.79 33.93
CA ARG A 335 -0.63 30.41 35.18
C ARG A 335 0.14 29.91 36.39
N VAL A 336 0.99 30.75 36.94
CA VAL A 336 1.82 30.46 38.14
C VAL A 336 1.21 31.07 39.40
N LYS A 337 1.56 30.56 40.58
CA LYS A 337 1.17 31.14 41.89
C LYS A 337 2.31 31.99 42.44
N VAL A 338 2.12 33.30 42.50
CA VAL A 338 3.14 34.27 42.94
C VAL A 338 2.68 34.93 44.23
N THR A 339 3.60 35.15 45.16
CA THR A 339 3.37 35.90 46.39
C THR A 339 3.52 37.39 46.10
N PHE A 340 2.54 38.20 46.47
CA PHE A 340 2.60 39.66 46.37
C PHE A 340 2.79 40.26 47.75
N THR A 341 3.78 41.14 47.91
CA THR A 341 4.07 41.83 49.17
C THR A 341 4.04 43.34 48.97
N CYS A 342 3.28 44.05 49.81
CA CYS A 342 3.09 45.50 49.78
C CYS A 342 3.08 46.04 51.22
N GLY A 343 4.23 46.54 51.68
CA GLY A 343 4.42 46.91 53.09
C GLY A 343 4.19 45.71 54.02
N SER A 344 3.19 45.80 54.90
CA SER A 344 2.79 44.70 55.80
C SER A 344 1.87 43.65 55.17
N ASN A 345 1.34 43.90 53.97
CA ASN A 345 0.32 43.04 53.36
C ASN A 345 0.98 42.01 52.44
N ARG A 346 0.64 40.73 52.59
CA ARG A 346 1.18 39.62 51.79
C ARG A 346 0.06 38.68 51.32
N GLU A 347 -0.06 38.43 50.02
CA GLU A 347 -1.14 37.62 49.43
C GLU A 347 -0.64 36.79 48.24
N VAL A 348 -0.98 35.50 48.17
CA VAL A 348 -0.62 34.63 47.03
C VAL A 348 -1.71 34.66 45.96
N ARG A 349 -1.37 35.06 44.72
CA ARG A 349 -2.32 35.17 43.59
C ARG A 349 -1.87 34.35 42.37
N SER A 350 -2.82 33.89 41.57
CA SER A 350 -2.54 33.20 40.30
C SER A 350 -2.38 34.20 39.15
N VAL A 351 -1.18 34.27 38.59
CA VAL A 351 -0.74 35.22 37.57
C VAL A 351 -0.69 34.55 36.19
N ASP A 352 -1.27 35.19 35.17
CA ASP A 352 -1.18 34.78 33.77
C ASP A 352 0.13 35.34 33.16
N VAL A 353 1.11 34.48 32.88
CA VAL A 353 2.47 34.91 32.51
C VAL A 353 2.57 35.52 31.11
N TYR A 354 1.53 35.40 30.29
CA TYR A 354 1.46 36.02 28.96
C TYR A 354 0.96 37.48 29.00
N ARG A 355 0.60 37.98 30.19
CA ARG A 355 0.25 39.39 30.41
C ARG A 355 1.48 40.30 30.46
N THR A 356 1.24 41.60 30.36
CA THR A 356 2.27 42.64 30.52
C THR A 356 2.45 43.04 31.99
N VAL A 357 3.56 43.69 32.30
CA VAL A 357 3.76 44.39 33.59
C VAL A 357 2.65 45.43 33.84
N SER A 358 2.13 46.08 32.79
CA SER A 358 1.04 47.05 32.90
C SER A 358 -0.27 46.38 33.34
N ASP A 359 -0.64 45.25 32.73
CA ASP A 359 -1.82 44.46 33.14
C ASP A 359 -1.74 44.04 34.60
N LEU A 360 -0.54 43.68 35.06
CA LEU A 360 -0.29 43.24 36.43
C LEU A 360 -0.48 44.40 37.42
N LYS A 361 0.10 45.58 37.13
CA LYS A 361 -0.07 46.77 37.98
C LYS A 361 -1.56 47.14 38.14
N THR A 362 -2.34 47.15 37.05
CA THR A 362 -3.79 47.42 37.12
C THR A 362 -4.53 46.41 38.00
N LYS A 363 -4.16 45.12 37.95
CA LYS A 363 -4.76 44.06 38.80
C LYS A 363 -4.35 44.14 40.28
N LEU A 364 -3.33 44.92 40.61
CA LEU A 364 -2.82 45.10 41.98
C LEU A 364 -3.33 46.39 42.64
N GLU A 365 -4.06 47.27 41.95
CA GLU A 365 -4.51 48.56 42.52
C GLU A 365 -5.35 48.35 43.80
N GLY A 366 -6.27 47.38 43.77
CA GLY A 366 -7.08 46.97 44.93
C GLY A 366 -6.35 46.15 46.00
N PHE A 367 -5.11 45.71 45.76
CA PHE A 367 -4.26 45.06 46.76
C PHE A 367 -3.34 46.07 47.46
N ALA A 368 -2.71 46.94 46.67
CA ALA A 368 -1.76 47.93 47.15
C ALA A 368 -2.43 49.18 47.76
N GLY A 369 -3.68 49.48 47.38
CA GLY A 369 -4.41 50.67 47.84
C GLY A 369 -4.00 51.96 47.13
N PHE A 370 -3.18 51.88 46.08
CA PHE A 370 -2.77 53.01 45.24
C PHE A 370 -2.71 52.61 43.75
N SER A 371 -2.82 53.60 42.86
CA SER A 371 -2.92 53.36 41.43
C SER A 371 -1.62 52.84 40.79
N ALA A 372 -1.78 52.04 39.73
CA ALA A 372 -0.75 51.47 38.86
C ALA A 372 0.28 52.50 38.38
N ALA A 373 -0.14 53.75 38.14
CA ALA A 373 0.76 54.85 37.78
C ALA A 373 1.82 55.12 38.85
N LYS A 374 1.47 54.91 40.13
CA LYS A 374 2.34 55.05 41.31
C LYS A 374 3.08 53.77 41.70
N MET A 375 2.92 52.65 40.99
CA MET A 375 3.61 51.40 41.35
C MET A 375 5.02 51.28 40.75
N LYS A 376 5.97 50.91 41.60
CA LYS A 376 7.13 50.07 41.24
C LYS A 376 6.77 48.61 41.55
N LEU A 377 7.32 47.69 40.76
CA LEU A 377 7.25 46.25 41.03
C LEU A 377 8.67 45.71 40.95
N TYR A 378 9.04 44.84 41.88
CA TYR A 378 10.31 44.12 41.85
C TYR A 378 10.04 42.62 41.94
N TYR A 379 10.61 41.86 41.03
CA TYR A 379 10.52 40.40 41.00
C TYR A 379 11.67 39.78 41.80
N VAL A 380 11.35 38.75 42.59
CA VAL A 380 12.28 37.98 43.43
C VAL A 380 12.10 36.50 43.13
N ASP A 381 13.14 35.91 42.54
CA ASP A 381 13.30 34.46 42.35
C ASP A 381 13.63 33.81 43.70
N GLN A 382 13.21 32.55 43.88
CA GLN A 382 13.46 31.76 45.10
C GLN A 382 14.97 31.55 45.35
N ASP A 383 15.78 31.59 44.28
CA ASP A 383 17.24 31.38 44.32
C ASP A 383 18.08 32.69 44.39
N MET A 384 17.47 33.89 44.50
CA MET A 384 18.19 35.18 44.32
C MET A 384 17.92 36.24 45.41
N ASP A 385 18.99 36.66 46.12
CA ASP A 385 18.96 37.72 47.16
C ASP A 385 18.68 39.15 46.63
N SER A 386 18.60 39.39 45.31
CA SER A 386 18.54 40.74 44.71
C SER A 386 17.33 40.91 43.77
N PRO A 387 16.34 41.77 44.11
CA PRO A 387 15.14 41.97 43.28
C PRO A 387 15.39 42.64 41.91
N GLU A 388 14.77 42.14 40.83
CA GLU A 388 14.74 42.81 39.51
C GLU A 388 13.57 43.82 39.43
N GLU A 389 13.85 45.12 39.30
CA GLU A 389 12.78 46.10 39.02
C GLU A 389 12.15 45.87 37.64
N MET A 390 10.84 45.66 37.62
CA MET A 390 10.02 45.42 36.42
C MET A 390 9.77 46.74 35.66
N LYS A 391 10.84 47.33 35.12
CA LYS A 391 10.89 48.69 34.58
C LYS A 391 9.98 48.94 33.37
N TYR A 392 9.81 47.95 32.50
CA TYR A 392 9.18 48.11 31.19
C TYR A 392 7.69 47.70 31.23
N PRO A 393 6.72 48.62 31.10
CA PRO A 393 5.30 48.28 31.25
C PRO A 393 4.78 47.26 30.24
N GLN A 394 5.37 47.21 29.04
CA GLN A 394 4.98 46.32 27.95
C GLN A 394 5.76 44.99 27.92
N LYS A 395 6.76 44.79 28.81
CA LYS A 395 7.47 43.49 28.92
C LYS A 395 6.48 42.43 29.44
N GLN A 396 6.40 41.28 28.78
CA GLN A 396 5.51 40.19 29.19
C GLN A 396 6.11 39.41 30.36
N LEU A 397 5.27 38.93 31.29
CA LEU A 397 5.71 38.40 32.58
C LEU A 397 6.56 37.12 32.46
N TYR A 398 6.33 36.27 31.46
CA TYR A 398 7.17 35.08 31.22
C TYR A 398 8.65 35.41 30.96
N SER A 399 8.97 36.63 30.51
CA SER A 399 10.35 37.07 30.25
C SER A 399 11.14 37.47 31.51
N TYR A 400 10.56 37.22 32.69
CA TYR A 400 11.27 37.19 33.98
C TYR A 400 11.41 35.73 34.50
N ASN A 401 11.00 34.72 33.71
CA ASN A 401 11.01 33.28 34.06
C ASN A 401 10.20 32.87 35.30
N ILE A 402 9.25 33.71 35.74
CA ILE A 402 8.43 33.55 36.95
C ILE A 402 7.80 32.15 37.05
N ARG A 403 8.01 31.49 38.20
CA ARG A 403 7.52 30.17 38.58
C ARG A 403 6.47 30.27 39.69
N SER A 404 5.91 29.13 40.06
CA SER A 404 5.03 29.02 41.24
C SER A 404 5.87 28.93 42.51
N GLY A 405 5.70 29.91 43.43
CA GLY A 405 6.44 30.04 44.69
C GLY A 405 7.13 31.40 44.87
N ASP A 406 7.46 32.06 43.75
CA ASP A 406 8.21 33.32 43.67
C ASP A 406 7.47 34.51 44.30
N GLU A 407 8.17 35.64 44.44
CA GLU A 407 7.63 36.86 45.06
C GLU A 407 7.72 38.10 44.13
N ILE A 408 6.70 38.97 44.20
CA ILE A 408 6.72 40.30 43.60
C ILE A 408 6.41 41.34 44.68
N ILE A 409 7.37 42.21 44.93
CA ILE A 409 7.27 43.32 45.87
C ILE A 409 6.63 44.51 45.15
N VAL A 410 5.65 45.16 45.79
CA VAL A 410 4.85 46.27 45.27
C VAL A 410 5.10 47.52 46.11
N ASP A 411 5.81 48.49 45.54
CA ASP A 411 6.15 49.74 46.20
C ASP A 411 5.44 50.95 45.58
N CYS A 412 5.18 51.96 46.40
CA CYS A 412 4.74 53.27 45.94
C CYS A 412 5.95 54.10 45.46
N LYS A 413 5.76 54.90 44.41
CA LYS A 413 6.78 55.72 43.75
C LYS A 413 7.19 56.96 44.54
#